data_AF-A0A426XQ23-F1
#
_entry.id   AF-A0A426XQ23-F1
#
_cell.length_a   1.000
_cell.length_b   1.000
_cell.length_c   1.000
_cell.angle_alpha   90.00
_cell.angle_beta   90.00
_cell.angle_gamma   90.00
#
_symmetry.space_group_name_H-M   'P 1'
#
loop_
_entity.id
_entity.type
_entity.pdbx_description
1 polymer ?
#
loop_
_entity_poly.entity_id
_entity_poly.type
_entity_poly.pdbx_seq_one_letter_code
_entity_poly.pdbx_strand_id
1 'polypeptide(L)'
;MQPKLASADLSFDGAAGRRDAIKVRHPRLREASSFSSTPAAEYDYIIVGGGTAGCPLAATLSQNYSVLLLERGGSPYGNGNITHMQNFHICLADTSPSSPSQSFISTDGVINARARVLGGGTCINAGFYSRASR
;
A
#
# COMPACT_ATOMS: atom_id res chain seq x y z
N MET A 1 2.27 -31.86 14.54
CA MET A 1 1.39 -30.76 14.97
C MET A 1 0.53 -30.39 13.76
N GLN A 2 -0.68 -30.94 13.68
CA GLN A 2 -1.62 -30.77 12.57
C GLN A 2 -2.63 -29.65 12.90
N PRO A 3 -3.11 -28.86 11.93
CA PRO A 3 -4.19 -27.91 12.18
C PRO A 3 -5.53 -28.66 12.30
N LYS A 4 -6.29 -28.36 13.35
CA LYS A 4 -7.67 -28.84 13.55
C LYS A 4 -8.58 -28.17 12.51
N LEU A 5 -9.06 -28.97 11.56
CA LEU A 5 -10.18 -28.62 10.69
C LEU A 5 -11.47 -28.72 11.52
N ALA A 6 -12.17 -27.60 11.72
CA ALA A 6 -13.49 -27.61 12.33
C ALA A 6 -14.49 -28.11 11.26
N SER A 7 -15.00 -29.32 11.42
CA SER A 7 -16.08 -29.88 10.63
C SER A 7 -17.39 -29.17 10.97
N ALA A 8 -18.04 -28.58 9.99
CA ALA A 8 -19.44 -28.17 10.10
C ALA A 8 -20.31 -29.37 9.73
N ASP A 9 -20.98 -29.95 10.72
CA ASP A 9 -21.98 -30.99 10.51
C ASP A 9 -23.22 -30.38 9.84
N LEU A 10 -23.49 -30.78 8.60
CA LEU A 10 -24.71 -30.47 7.87
C LEU A 10 -25.64 -31.68 7.95
N SER A 11 -26.56 -31.67 8.91
CA SER A 11 -27.73 -32.57 8.90
C SER A 11 -28.86 -31.92 8.10
N PHE A 12 -29.34 -32.60 7.06
CA PHE A 12 -30.42 -32.12 6.18
C PHE A 12 -31.68 -32.97 6.45
N ASP A 13 -32.63 -32.44 7.20
CA ASP A 13 -33.99 -32.99 7.28
C ASP A 13 -34.94 -32.07 6.51
N GLY A 14 -35.60 -32.64 5.49
CA GLY A 14 -36.48 -31.92 4.60
C GLY A 14 -37.87 -31.66 5.21
N ALA A 15 -38.32 -30.41 5.13
CA ALA A 15 -39.73 -30.03 4.94
C ALA A 15 -39.84 -28.51 4.67
N ALA A 16 -40.91 -28.14 3.97
CA ALA A 16 -41.21 -26.84 3.37
C ALA A 16 -41.16 -25.60 4.28
N GLY A 17 -40.61 -24.49 3.73
CA GLY A 17 -41.22 -23.16 3.77
C GLY A 17 -41.10 -22.26 5.02
N ARG A 18 -40.06 -21.41 5.08
CA ARG A 18 -40.12 -19.98 5.49
C ARG A 18 -38.76 -19.31 5.26
N ARG A 19 -38.73 -18.17 4.55
CA ARG A 19 -37.50 -17.35 4.39
C ARG A 19 -37.33 -16.48 5.63
N ASP A 20 -36.75 -17.02 6.68
CA ASP A 20 -36.32 -16.21 7.83
C ASP A 20 -34.95 -15.60 7.50
N ALA A 21 -34.91 -14.26 7.43
CA ALA A 21 -33.67 -13.51 7.21
C ALA A 21 -32.70 -13.77 8.36
N ILE A 22 -31.57 -14.42 8.07
CA ILE A 22 -30.47 -14.62 9.02
C ILE A 22 -29.90 -13.25 9.38
N LYS A 23 -30.23 -12.76 10.57
CA LYS A 23 -29.64 -11.53 11.12
C LYS A 23 -28.23 -11.83 11.61
N VAL A 24 -27.25 -11.73 10.70
CA VAL A 24 -25.82 -11.81 11.05
C VAL A 24 -25.48 -10.67 12.01
N ARG A 25 -25.18 -10.99 13.27
CA ARG A 25 -24.75 -10.02 14.27
C ARG A 25 -23.27 -9.70 14.03
N HIS A 26 -22.98 -8.60 13.34
CA HIS A 26 -21.62 -8.06 13.32
C HIS A 26 -21.22 -7.60 14.73
N PRO A 27 -19.97 -7.84 15.17
CA PRO A 27 -19.42 -7.19 16.36
C PRO A 27 -19.58 -5.67 16.24
N ARG A 28 -19.90 -4.98 17.35
CA ARG A 28 -20.02 -3.52 17.37
C ARG A 28 -18.71 -2.90 16.85
N LEU A 29 -18.76 -2.29 15.67
CA LEU A 29 -17.67 -1.46 15.16
C LEU A 29 -17.49 -0.29 16.13
N ARG A 30 -16.30 -0.16 16.71
CA ARG A 30 -15.90 1.06 17.44
C ARG A 30 -15.51 2.12 16.41
N GLU A 31 -15.88 3.37 16.69
CA GLU A 31 -15.36 4.52 15.96
C GLU A 31 -13.83 4.53 16.05
N ALA A 32 -13.16 4.69 14.92
CA ALA A 32 -11.69 4.65 14.84
C ALA A 32 -11.04 5.90 15.49
N SER A 33 -11.75 7.03 15.50
CA SER A 33 -11.33 8.29 16.13
C SER A 33 -12.48 9.30 16.13
N SER A 34 -12.48 10.22 17.12
CA SER A 34 -13.29 11.45 17.09
C SER A 34 -12.51 12.52 16.31
N PHE A 35 -13.09 13.05 15.23
CA PHE A 35 -12.47 14.15 14.49
C PHE A 35 -12.40 15.41 15.37
N SER A 36 -11.21 16.02 15.47
CA SER A 36 -11.05 17.36 16.06
C SER A 36 -11.88 18.36 15.25
N SER A 37 -12.52 19.32 15.91
CA SER A 37 -13.29 20.41 15.28
C SER A 37 -12.41 21.44 14.55
N THR A 38 -11.10 21.17 14.42
CA THR A 38 -10.23 21.91 13.52
C THR A 38 -10.72 21.67 12.09
N PRO A 39 -10.97 22.72 11.28
CA PRO A 39 -11.31 22.54 9.88
C PRO A 39 -10.25 21.62 9.24
N ALA A 40 -10.70 20.50 8.66
CA ALA A 40 -9.80 19.66 7.89
C ALA A 40 -9.21 20.54 6.78
N ALA A 41 -7.90 20.45 6.57
CA ALA A 41 -7.30 21.12 5.42
C ALA A 41 -7.95 20.54 4.14
N GLU A 42 -8.58 21.40 3.36
CA GLU A 42 -9.17 21.05 2.08
C GLU A 42 -8.11 21.13 0.99
N TYR A 43 -8.14 20.17 0.06
CA TYR A 43 -7.26 20.11 -1.10
C TYR A 43 -8.09 19.81 -2.33
N ASP A 44 -7.76 20.43 -3.46
CA ASP A 44 -8.40 20.14 -4.75
C ASP A 44 -8.10 18.72 -5.22
N TYR A 45 -6.89 18.23 -4.95
CA TYR A 45 -6.45 16.87 -5.29
C TYR A 45 -5.73 16.20 -4.13
N ILE A 46 -6.07 14.93 -3.89
CA ILE A 46 -5.33 14.04 -3.01
C ILE A 46 -4.71 12.92 -3.85
N ILE A 47 -3.39 12.84 -3.85
CA ILE A 47 -2.63 11.81 -4.55
C ILE A 47 -2.10 10.82 -3.51
N VAL A 48 -2.50 9.56 -3.65
CA VAL A 48 -2.05 8.47 -2.75
C VAL A 48 -0.93 7.70 -3.45
N GLY A 49 0.30 7.91 -2.98
CA GLY A 49 1.53 7.31 -3.48
C GLY A 49 2.44 8.34 -4.14
N GLY A 50 3.49 8.74 -3.45
CA GLY A 50 4.55 9.63 -3.95
C GLY A 50 5.58 8.88 -4.78
N GLY A 51 5.13 8.07 -5.73
CA GLY A 51 5.99 7.21 -6.55
C GLY A 51 6.34 7.80 -7.92
N THR A 52 6.82 6.92 -8.81
CA THR A 52 7.26 7.26 -10.17
C THR A 52 6.24 8.05 -10.98
N ALA A 53 4.94 7.74 -10.84
CA ALA A 53 3.86 8.49 -11.48
C ALA A 53 3.27 9.60 -10.59
N GLY A 54 3.22 9.36 -9.28
CA GLY A 54 2.58 10.29 -8.33
C GLY A 54 3.33 11.60 -8.15
N CYS A 55 4.67 11.56 -8.07
CA CYS A 55 5.48 12.77 -7.96
C CYS A 55 5.32 13.73 -9.15
N PRO A 56 5.50 13.31 -10.41
CA PRO A 56 5.31 14.21 -11.55
C PRO A 56 3.85 14.68 -11.69
N LEU A 57 2.87 13.81 -11.40
CA LEU A 57 1.46 14.20 -11.41
C LEU A 57 1.18 15.32 -10.37
N ALA A 58 1.66 15.15 -9.14
CA ALA A 58 1.53 16.13 -8.08
C ALA A 58 2.17 17.46 -8.47
N ALA A 59 3.40 17.40 -9.01
CA ALA A 59 4.13 18.58 -9.45
C ALA A 59 3.42 19.34 -10.58
N THR A 60 2.74 18.64 -11.49
CA THR A 60 1.94 19.27 -12.55
C THR A 60 0.68 19.91 -11.99
N LEU A 61 -0.11 19.20 -11.17
CA LEU A 61 -1.35 19.73 -10.62
C LEU A 61 -1.13 20.89 -9.65
N SER A 62 -0.03 20.85 -8.87
CA SER A 62 0.30 21.89 -7.89
C SER A 62 0.63 23.25 -8.50
N GLN A 63 0.75 23.35 -9.83
CA GLN A 63 0.94 24.63 -10.52
C GLN A 63 -0.29 25.54 -10.41
N ASN A 64 -1.49 24.95 -10.32
CA ASN A 64 -2.76 25.70 -10.33
C ASN A 64 -3.72 25.31 -9.20
N TYR A 65 -3.44 24.22 -8.48
CA TYR A 65 -4.35 23.64 -7.50
C TYR A 65 -3.63 23.31 -6.19
N SER A 66 -4.38 23.23 -5.10
CA SER A 66 -3.92 22.70 -3.83
C SER A 66 -3.86 21.17 -3.89
N VAL A 67 -2.69 20.59 -3.61
CA VAL A 67 -2.45 19.15 -3.74
C VAL A 67 -1.89 18.58 -2.46
N LEU A 68 -2.52 17.53 -1.94
CA LEU A 68 -1.98 16.69 -0.88
C LEU A 68 -1.38 15.42 -1.48
N LEU A 69 -0.08 15.22 -1.30
CA LEU A 69 0.61 13.99 -1.69
C LEU A 69 0.87 13.13 -0.44
N LEU A 70 0.30 11.94 -0.40
CA LEU A 70 0.49 10.99 0.68
C LEU A 70 1.43 9.87 0.26
N GLU A 71 2.52 9.67 1.01
CA GLU A 71 3.44 8.56 0.83
C GLU A 71 3.67 7.87 2.18
N ARG A 72 3.58 6.53 2.20
CA ARG A 72 3.75 5.74 3.42
C ARG A 72 5.23 5.57 3.80
N GLY A 73 6.12 5.77 2.85
CA GLY A 73 7.56 5.69 2.99
C GLY A 73 8.20 6.93 3.57
N GLY A 74 9.50 6.83 3.86
CA GLY A 74 10.32 7.97 4.28
C GLY A 74 10.74 8.88 3.12
N SER A 75 11.46 9.94 3.45
CA SER A 75 12.17 10.78 2.48
C SER A 75 13.40 10.06 1.93
N PRO A 76 13.71 10.14 0.63
CA PRO A 76 14.95 9.60 0.07
C PRO A 76 16.18 10.45 0.41
N TYR A 77 15.97 11.73 0.76
CA TYR A 77 17.05 12.69 0.99
C TYR A 77 17.82 12.34 2.27
N GLY A 78 19.15 12.40 2.18
CA GLY A 78 20.06 12.05 3.28
C GLY A 78 20.40 10.55 3.36
N ASN A 79 19.77 9.69 2.55
CA ASN A 79 20.15 8.29 2.44
C ASN A 79 21.10 8.07 1.26
N GLY A 80 22.38 7.82 1.57
CA GLY A 80 23.42 7.55 0.57
C GLY A 80 23.17 6.27 -0.25
N ASN A 81 22.45 5.29 0.30
CA ASN A 81 22.14 4.06 -0.44
C ASN A 81 21.08 4.27 -1.54
N ILE A 82 20.25 5.31 -1.40
CA ILE A 82 19.27 5.72 -2.41
C ILE A 82 19.91 6.71 -3.40
N THR A 83 20.69 7.66 -2.90
CA THR A 83 21.27 8.74 -3.71
C THR A 83 22.33 8.22 -4.68
N HIS A 84 23.13 7.23 -4.27
CA HIS A 84 24.20 6.67 -5.09
C HIS A 84 23.70 5.45 -5.86
N MET A 85 23.63 5.56 -7.19
CA MET A 85 23.15 4.48 -8.06
C MET A 85 23.92 3.16 -7.84
N GLN A 86 25.21 3.20 -7.52
CA GLN A 86 26.01 2.00 -7.24
C GLN A 86 25.45 1.18 -6.07
N ASN A 87 24.73 1.84 -5.15
CA ASN A 87 24.22 1.26 -3.91
C ASN A 87 22.78 0.74 -4.03
N PHE A 88 22.16 0.78 -5.22
CA PHE A 88 20.75 0.37 -5.38
C PHE A 88 20.47 -1.05 -4.85
N HIS A 89 21.44 -1.96 -5.02
CA HIS A 89 21.38 -3.35 -4.51
C HIS A 89 21.32 -3.41 -2.98
N ILE A 90 21.93 -2.46 -2.27
CA ILE A 90 21.90 -2.36 -0.81
C ILE A 90 20.49 -2.04 -0.34
N CYS A 91 19.81 -1.08 -0.98
CA CYS A 91 18.41 -0.78 -0.68
C CYS A 91 17.50 -1.98 -0.96
N LEU A 92 17.77 -2.74 -2.02
CA LEU A 92 16.96 -3.91 -2.36
C LEU A 92 17.14 -5.06 -1.35
N ALA A 93 18.34 -5.20 -0.79
CA ALA A 93 18.69 -6.21 0.22
C ALA A 93 18.35 -5.80 1.67
N ASP A 94 17.99 -4.54 1.92
CA ASP A 94 17.67 -4.04 3.25
C ASP A 94 16.33 -4.60 3.76
N THR A 95 16.41 -5.47 4.77
CA THR A 95 15.25 -6.10 5.43
C THR A 95 14.80 -5.36 6.71
N SER A 96 15.36 -4.19 7.00
CA SER A 96 14.98 -3.41 8.18
C SER A 96 13.51 -2.97 8.10
N PRO A 97 12.80 -2.83 9.24
CA PRO A 97 11.41 -2.36 9.24
C PRO A 97 11.24 -0.96 8.60
N SER A 98 12.30 -0.14 8.67
CA SER A 98 12.37 1.19 8.08
C SER A 98 12.90 1.19 6.63
N SER A 99 13.17 0.03 6.03
CA SER A 99 13.74 -0.07 4.68
C SER A 99 12.91 0.67 3.63
N PRO A 100 13.56 1.38 2.68
CA PRO A 100 12.89 1.98 1.53
C PRO A 100 12.38 0.92 0.53
N SER A 101 12.80 -0.34 0.69
CA SER A 101 12.34 -1.50 -0.06
C SER A 101 11.51 -2.42 0.84
N GLN A 102 10.28 -2.73 0.44
CA GLN A 102 9.49 -3.75 1.10
C GLN A 102 9.54 -5.03 0.28
N SER A 103 10.15 -6.08 0.84
CA SER A 103 10.12 -7.42 0.25
C SER A 103 8.75 -8.07 0.39
N PHE A 104 8.41 -8.93 -0.57
CA PHE A 104 7.28 -9.84 -0.52
C PHE A 104 7.57 -11.07 -1.38
N ILE A 105 6.84 -12.16 -1.13
CA ILE A 105 6.90 -13.37 -1.94
C ILE A 105 5.56 -13.49 -2.65
N SER A 106 5.58 -13.64 -3.97
CA SER A 106 4.38 -13.86 -4.76
C SER A 106 3.79 -15.26 -4.51
N THR A 107 2.57 -15.49 -4.98
CA THR A 107 1.84 -16.75 -4.74
C THR A 107 2.51 -17.99 -5.33
N ASP A 108 3.34 -17.80 -6.36
CA ASP A 108 4.19 -18.79 -7.02
C ASP A 108 5.58 -18.95 -6.35
N GLY A 109 5.84 -18.25 -5.25
CA GLY A 109 7.07 -18.41 -4.47
C GLY A 109 8.25 -17.53 -4.90
N VAL A 110 8.04 -16.55 -5.79
CA VAL A 110 9.11 -15.66 -6.28
C VAL A 110 9.32 -14.47 -5.35
N ILE A 111 10.58 -14.26 -4.95
CA ILE A 111 10.97 -13.11 -4.14
C ILE A 111 10.88 -11.85 -5.00
N ASN A 112 10.14 -10.87 -4.49
CA ASN A 112 9.96 -9.58 -5.10
C ASN A 112 10.14 -8.46 -4.07
N ALA A 113 10.24 -7.24 -4.56
CA ALA A 113 10.27 -6.05 -3.74
C ALA A 113 9.41 -4.95 -4.36
N ARG A 114 8.88 -4.07 -3.50
CA ARG A 114 8.18 -2.85 -3.89
C ARG A 114 8.71 -1.67 -3.09
N ALA A 115 8.72 -0.50 -3.68
CA ALA A 115 9.18 0.70 -2.98
C ALA A 115 8.26 1.09 -1.81
N ARG A 116 8.89 1.70 -0.81
CA ARG A 116 8.28 2.29 0.38
C ARG A 116 9.07 3.54 0.78
N VAL A 117 9.17 4.47 -0.16
CA VAL A 117 9.93 5.73 -0.04
C VAL A 117 9.36 6.75 -1.03
N LEU A 118 9.41 8.04 -0.70
CA LEU A 118 9.08 9.12 -1.64
C LEU A 118 10.02 9.05 -2.86
N GLY A 119 9.45 9.18 -4.06
CA GLY A 119 10.03 8.82 -5.34
C GLY A 119 9.65 7.41 -5.82
N GLY A 120 9.31 6.49 -4.91
CA GLY A 120 8.85 5.14 -5.23
C GLY A 120 9.91 4.30 -5.94
N GLY A 121 9.50 3.55 -6.97
CA GLY A 121 10.38 2.59 -7.66
C GLY A 121 11.65 3.20 -8.25
N THR A 122 11.62 4.49 -8.61
CA THR A 122 12.81 5.19 -9.13
C THR A 122 13.91 5.38 -8.10
N CYS A 123 13.62 5.25 -6.80
CA CYS A 123 14.63 5.32 -5.75
C CYS A 123 15.36 3.99 -5.50
N ILE A 124 14.83 2.87 -6.02
CA ILE A 124 15.37 1.52 -5.75
C ILE A 124 15.59 0.68 -7.01
N ASN A 125 15.39 1.27 -8.20
CA ASN A 125 15.61 0.59 -9.48
C ASN A 125 17.08 0.67 -9.92
N ALA A 126 17.39 0.00 -11.04
CA ALA A 126 18.73 -0.01 -11.61
C ALA A 126 19.04 1.20 -12.53
N GLY A 127 18.21 2.25 -12.52
CA GLY A 127 18.46 3.48 -13.26
C GLY A 127 18.26 3.43 -14.78
N PHE A 128 17.85 2.28 -15.34
CA PHE A 128 17.58 2.18 -16.78
C PHE A 128 16.40 3.04 -17.18
N TYR A 129 16.57 3.81 -18.26
CA TYR A 129 15.51 4.54 -18.92
C TYR A 129 15.26 3.95 -20.31
N SER A 130 14.00 3.72 -20.63
CA SER A 130 13.56 3.29 -21.95
C SER A 130 12.19 3.88 -22.22
N ARG A 131 11.87 4.12 -23.50
CA ARG A 131 10.54 4.58 -23.91
C ARG A 131 9.70 3.42 -24.41
N ALA A 132 8.39 3.48 -24.15
CA ALA A 132 7.44 2.55 -24.74
C ALA A 132 7.49 2.64 -26.28
N SER A 133 7.19 1.53 -26.95
CA SER A 133 6.88 1.57 -28.37
C SER A 133 5.68 2.49 -28.61
N ARG A 134 5.61 3.09 -29.80
CA ARG A 134 4.43 3.82 -30.22
C ARG A 134 3.26 2.89 -30.48
#